data_AF-A0A480AL71-F1
#
_entry.id   AF-A0A480AL71-F1
#
_cell.length_a   1.000
_cell.length_b   1.000
_cell.length_c   1.000
_cell.angle_alpha   90.00
_cell.angle_beta   90.00
_cell.angle_gamma   90.00
#
_symmetry.space_group_name_H-M   'P 1'
#
loop_
_entity.id
_entity.type
_entity.pdbx_description
1 polymer ?
#
loop_
_entity_poly.entity_id
_entity_poly.type
_entity_poly.pdbx_seq_one_letter_code
_entity_poly.pdbx_strand_id
1 'polypeptide(L)'
;MNHRFTPLAKAPVLAALAALALPASAVSVIGNLANFDAVNNTGHSAYGFEIELEDPDLWDDSSNASLHHSSKYVYSVFGLDRNFGPILGYQVTRFSQVAVTNYNNDLGHHAGVRITYGLASGATPGAGAVFTQAAGPGGFSTPGESCWPGANRNWTANPCDHFGVSTTGNVLTTRYSWVVQATPGGALESQLAAIPAVVYQVPAAAPGQPAQPVVARIEAVEVEPARIDRNWGTAVWVKTFTTITKNHDIDLGNLLVGENGDPDLNANIKKVEIEWNLLQNRPKSPDGDEPDGVDADEAQEDALKLDDNTKSFIRRYEFYEYTGGYDADKKNRAFCNNDSKCLKDPTGAGAVGHFLGRQIAGYNALEVAAPVPEPQTWAMLAAGLLALGGLRRRSRQD
;
A
#
# COMPACT_ATOMS: atom_id res chain seq x y z
N MET A 1 68.09 36.11 38.63
CA MET A 1 67.89 34.66 38.46
C MET A 1 66.63 34.27 39.23
N ASN A 2 65.49 34.36 38.56
CA ASN A 2 64.63 33.24 38.14
C ASN A 2 63.83 32.66 39.33
N HIS A 3 62.62 33.18 39.62
CA HIS A 3 61.30 32.74 39.09
C HIS A 3 61.08 31.22 39.33
N ARG A 4 60.07 30.74 40.06
CA ARG A 4 58.62 30.94 39.89
C ARG A 4 57.87 30.24 41.03
N PHE A 5 56.79 30.86 41.53
CA PHE A 5 55.75 30.20 42.32
C PHE A 5 54.92 29.29 41.39
N THR A 6 54.70 28.04 41.79
CA THR A 6 53.73 27.13 41.16
C THR A 6 52.34 27.36 41.75
N PRO A 7 51.32 27.70 40.93
CA PRO A 7 49.94 27.71 41.40
C PRO A 7 49.35 26.30 41.36
N LEU A 8 48.59 26.00 42.40
CA LEU A 8 47.74 24.82 42.56
C LEU A 8 46.80 24.68 41.33
N ALA A 9 46.98 23.64 40.53
CA ALA A 9 46.12 23.36 39.38
C ALA A 9 44.72 22.96 39.87
N LYS A 10 43.74 23.84 39.69
CA LYS A 10 42.31 23.49 39.76
C LYS A 10 41.99 22.61 38.55
N ALA A 11 41.78 21.31 38.77
CA ALA A 11 41.25 20.42 37.75
C ALA A 11 39.82 20.85 37.37
N PRO A 12 39.48 21.02 36.08
CA PRO A 12 38.11 21.23 35.67
C PRO A 12 37.37 19.90 35.79
N VAL A 13 36.32 19.87 36.62
CA VAL A 13 35.33 18.79 36.59
C VAL A 13 34.60 18.92 35.25
N LEU A 14 34.95 18.08 34.29
CA LEU A 14 34.17 17.88 33.07
C LEU A 14 32.83 17.27 33.50
N ALA A 15 31.80 18.11 33.63
CA ALA A 15 30.42 17.65 33.73
C ALA A 15 30.03 17.12 32.35
N ALA A 16 30.15 15.80 32.16
CA ALA A 16 29.53 15.11 31.05
C ALA A 16 28.01 15.20 31.22
N LEU A 17 27.40 16.26 30.69
CA LEU A 17 25.99 16.20 30.30
C LEU A 17 25.93 15.18 29.14
N ALA A 18 25.72 13.92 29.48
CA ALA A 18 25.12 12.99 28.54
C ALA A 18 23.74 13.56 28.22
N ALA A 19 23.60 14.17 27.04
CA ALA A 19 22.32 14.54 26.51
C ALA A 19 21.41 13.31 26.58
N LEU A 20 20.35 13.41 27.39
CA LEU A 20 19.18 12.55 27.28
C LEU A 20 18.58 12.82 25.90
N ALA A 21 19.14 12.18 24.87
CA ALA A 21 18.45 12.00 23.62
C ALA A 21 17.25 11.11 23.96
N LEU A 22 16.10 11.74 24.18
CA LEU A 22 14.83 11.01 24.20
C LEU A 22 14.77 10.24 22.87
N PRO A 23 14.59 8.91 22.88
CA PRO A 23 14.36 8.18 21.65
C PRO A 23 13.20 8.85 20.92
N ALA A 24 13.45 9.32 19.69
CA ALA A 24 12.39 9.74 18.79
C ALA A 24 11.43 8.57 18.63
N SER A 25 10.14 8.80 18.85
CA SER A 25 9.11 7.78 18.68
C SER A 25 9.25 7.18 17.28
N ALA A 26 9.50 5.88 17.20
CA ALA A 26 9.47 5.18 15.93
C ALA A 26 8.01 5.06 15.51
N VAL A 27 7.66 5.44 14.29
CA VAL A 27 6.33 5.15 13.75
C VAL A 27 6.29 3.64 13.43
N SER A 28 5.41 2.89 14.08
CA SER A 28 4.99 1.55 13.63
C SER A 28 3.65 1.66 12.91
N VAL A 29 3.30 0.66 12.13
CA VAL A 29 2.24 0.74 11.11
C VAL A 29 0.83 0.66 11.72
N ILE A 30 -0.13 1.47 11.23
CA ILE A 30 -1.54 1.07 11.14
C ILE A 30 -1.96 1.09 9.67
N GLY A 31 -1.99 -0.11 9.10
CA GLY A 31 -2.91 -0.54 8.07
C GLY A 31 -2.96 0.21 6.73
N ASN A 32 -2.91 -0.57 5.65
CA ASN A 32 -3.26 -0.04 4.33
C ASN A 32 -4.77 -0.04 4.17
N LEU A 33 -5.29 1.09 3.72
CA LEU A 33 -6.67 1.24 3.28
C LEU A 33 -6.65 1.41 1.77
N ALA A 34 -7.42 0.60 1.06
CA ALA A 34 -7.63 0.77 -0.38
C ALA A 34 -9.13 0.85 -0.65
N ASN A 35 -9.55 1.93 -1.30
CA ASN A 35 -10.86 2.10 -1.90
C ASN A 35 -10.64 2.27 -3.41
N PHE A 36 -11.29 1.47 -4.25
CA PHE A 36 -11.01 1.53 -5.68
C PHE A 36 -12.14 1.12 -6.61
N ASP A 37 -12.16 1.79 -7.76
CA ASP A 37 -12.90 1.37 -8.93
C ASP A 37 -11.98 0.53 -9.81
N ALA A 38 -12.40 -0.68 -10.18
CA ALA A 38 -11.69 -1.51 -11.17
C ALA A 38 -12.54 -1.67 -12.43
N VAL A 39 -11.94 -1.46 -13.60
CA VAL A 39 -12.57 -1.74 -14.89
C VAL A 39 -12.37 -3.20 -15.26
N ASN A 40 -13.44 -3.85 -15.73
CA ASN A 40 -13.37 -5.15 -16.35
C ASN A 40 -12.92 -5.00 -17.80
N ASN A 41 -11.61 -5.08 -18.03
CA ASN A 41 -11.00 -5.08 -19.36
C ASN A 41 -10.56 -6.49 -19.80
N THR A 42 -11.11 -7.54 -19.20
CA THR A 42 -10.73 -8.93 -19.48
C THR A 42 -11.22 -9.45 -20.83
N GLY A 43 -12.18 -8.76 -21.46
CA GLY A 43 -12.89 -9.24 -22.64
C GLY A 43 -14.03 -10.21 -22.34
N HIS A 44 -14.24 -10.58 -21.07
CA HIS A 44 -15.24 -11.56 -20.64
C HIS A 44 -16.21 -10.97 -19.62
N SER A 45 -17.41 -11.56 -19.51
CA SER A 45 -18.32 -11.27 -18.39
C SER A 45 -17.68 -11.76 -17.09
N ALA A 46 -17.61 -10.89 -16.09
CA ALA A 46 -17.06 -11.21 -14.78
C ALA A 46 -18.17 -11.38 -13.73
N TYR A 47 -18.23 -12.53 -13.09
CA TYR A 47 -19.26 -12.91 -12.12
C TYR A 47 -18.82 -12.76 -10.66
N GLY A 48 -17.59 -12.29 -10.47
CA GLY A 48 -17.03 -11.97 -9.18
C GLY A 48 -15.70 -11.23 -9.29
N PHE A 49 -15.14 -10.93 -8.14
CA PHE A 49 -13.85 -10.28 -7.99
C PHE A 49 -13.14 -10.82 -6.76
N GLU A 50 -11.84 -11.10 -6.88
CA GLU A 50 -11.00 -11.63 -5.82
C GLU A 50 -9.90 -10.63 -5.47
N ILE A 51 -9.77 -10.32 -4.18
CA ILE A 51 -8.60 -9.65 -3.61
C ILE A 51 -7.82 -10.71 -2.84
N GLU A 52 -6.66 -11.06 -3.35
CA GLU A 52 -5.73 -11.96 -2.68
C GLU A 52 -4.66 -11.16 -1.96
N LEU A 53 -4.56 -11.37 -0.65
CA LEU A 53 -3.59 -10.77 0.23
C LEU A 53 -2.67 -11.88 0.74
N GLU A 54 -1.49 -11.99 0.14
CA GLU A 54 -0.49 -13.00 0.49
C GLU A 54 0.37 -12.48 1.64
N ASP A 55 0.23 -13.12 2.80
CA ASP A 55 1.06 -12.93 3.99
C ASP A 55 0.72 -14.03 5.03
N PRO A 56 1.68 -14.87 5.44
CA PRO A 56 1.42 -15.92 6.44
C PRO A 56 1.11 -15.36 7.85
N ASP A 57 1.35 -14.08 8.11
CA ASP A 57 0.96 -13.40 9.35
C ASP A 57 -0.42 -12.71 9.22
N LEU A 58 -1.08 -12.70 8.06
CA LEU A 58 -2.39 -12.05 7.87
C LEU A 58 -3.56 -13.02 8.01
N TRP A 59 -4.57 -12.65 8.81
CA TRP A 59 -5.80 -13.44 8.98
C TRP A 59 -7.07 -12.63 8.69
N ASP A 60 -8.18 -13.33 8.40
CA ASP A 60 -9.45 -12.74 7.95
C ASP A 60 -10.14 -11.79 8.94
N ASP A 61 -9.98 -12.00 10.24
CA ASP A 61 -10.43 -11.07 11.27
C ASP A 61 -9.54 -11.10 12.52
N SER A 62 -9.71 -10.11 13.40
CA SER A 62 -8.91 -9.98 14.63
C SER A 62 -9.17 -11.08 15.65
N SER A 63 -10.34 -11.72 15.63
CA SER A 63 -10.70 -12.79 16.55
C SER A 63 -9.95 -14.08 16.18
N ASN A 64 -9.79 -14.34 14.89
CA ASN A 64 -9.02 -15.44 14.35
C ASN A 64 -7.51 -15.14 14.45
N ALA A 65 -7.08 -13.94 14.05
CA ALA A 65 -5.67 -13.52 14.12
C ALA A 65 -5.08 -13.60 15.53
N SER A 66 -5.84 -13.17 16.55
CA SER A 66 -5.42 -13.25 17.95
C SER A 66 -5.23 -14.70 18.41
N LEU A 67 -6.08 -15.62 17.93
CA LEU A 67 -5.94 -17.06 18.19
C LEU A 67 -4.71 -17.65 17.52
N HIS A 68 -4.27 -17.06 16.40
CA HIS A 68 -3.08 -17.46 15.65
C HIS A 68 -1.80 -16.71 16.05
N HIS A 69 -1.83 -15.92 17.13
CA HIS A 69 -0.71 -15.08 17.58
C HIS A 69 -0.19 -14.14 16.48
N SER A 70 -1.06 -13.74 15.56
CA SER A 70 -0.73 -12.90 14.42
C SER A 70 -0.89 -11.41 14.76
N SER A 71 -0.09 -10.57 14.10
CA SER A 71 -0.14 -9.12 14.25
C SER A 71 -0.96 -8.42 13.16
N LYS A 72 -1.40 -9.15 12.12
CA LYS A 72 -2.06 -8.61 10.93
C LYS A 72 -3.41 -9.26 10.68
N TYR A 73 -4.40 -8.46 10.36
CA TYR A 73 -5.72 -8.95 10.02
C TYR A 73 -6.48 -8.01 9.08
N VAL A 74 -7.38 -8.57 8.28
CA VAL A 74 -8.40 -7.80 7.58
C VAL A 74 -9.42 -7.33 8.61
N TYR A 75 -9.72 -6.03 8.65
CA TYR A 75 -10.62 -5.47 9.66
C TYR A 75 -11.83 -4.73 9.10
N SER A 76 -11.80 -4.39 7.81
CA SER A 76 -12.95 -3.78 7.14
C SER A 76 -12.91 -4.10 5.65
N VAL A 77 -14.08 -4.41 5.09
CA VAL A 77 -14.30 -4.77 3.70
C VAL A 77 -15.63 -4.16 3.26
N PHE A 78 -15.60 -3.38 2.18
CA PHE A 78 -16.85 -2.89 1.60
C PHE A 78 -17.73 -4.06 1.16
N GLY A 79 -19.02 -4.01 1.48
CA GLY A 79 -19.94 -5.11 1.20
C GLY A 79 -20.17 -6.06 2.38
N LEU A 80 -19.37 -5.96 3.45
CA LEU A 80 -19.50 -6.79 4.65
C LEU A 80 -19.89 -6.00 5.89
N ASP A 81 -19.01 -5.11 6.35
CA ASP A 81 -19.14 -4.43 7.64
C ASP A 81 -19.56 -2.97 7.52
N ARG A 82 -19.45 -2.38 6.32
CA ARG A 82 -19.82 -0.99 6.10
C ARG A 82 -21.23 -0.80 5.53
N ASN A 83 -22.09 -0.14 6.31
CA ASN A 83 -23.43 0.22 5.91
C ASN A 83 -23.50 1.66 5.35
N PHE A 84 -23.94 1.80 4.11
CA PHE A 84 -24.11 3.04 3.34
C PHE A 84 -25.50 3.67 3.51
N GLY A 85 -26.14 3.43 4.65
CA GLY A 85 -27.41 4.01 5.04
C GLY A 85 -28.63 3.18 4.65
N PRO A 86 -29.85 3.67 4.95
CA PRO A 86 -31.08 2.88 4.89
C PRO A 86 -31.49 2.48 3.47
N ILE A 87 -30.97 3.15 2.44
CA ILE A 87 -31.31 2.90 1.04
C ILE A 87 -30.34 1.90 0.40
N LEU A 88 -29.04 2.07 0.61
CA LEU A 88 -28.01 1.25 -0.02
C LEU A 88 -27.64 0.01 0.82
N GLY A 89 -27.85 0.06 2.14
CA GLY A 89 -27.41 -1.02 3.04
C GLY A 89 -25.91 -1.26 2.86
N TYR A 90 -25.50 -2.49 2.61
CA TYR A 90 -24.10 -2.86 2.37
C TYR A 90 -23.71 -2.86 0.88
N GLN A 91 -24.58 -2.40 -0.03
CA GLN A 91 -24.33 -2.52 -1.47
C GLN A 91 -23.32 -1.49 -1.97
N VAL A 92 -22.16 -1.99 -2.42
CA VAL A 92 -21.08 -1.22 -3.07
C VAL A 92 -20.67 -1.78 -4.43
N THR A 93 -20.90 -3.07 -4.65
CA THR A 93 -20.67 -3.77 -5.90
C THR A 93 -21.97 -4.39 -6.36
N ARG A 94 -22.00 -4.87 -7.61
CA ARG A 94 -23.18 -5.61 -8.13
C ARG A 94 -23.30 -7.00 -7.54
N PHE A 95 -22.24 -7.44 -6.88
CA PHE A 95 -22.17 -8.71 -6.20
C PHE A 95 -22.71 -8.55 -4.77
N SER A 96 -23.92 -9.06 -4.54
CA SER A 96 -24.58 -8.99 -3.23
C SER A 96 -23.99 -9.95 -2.18
N GLN A 97 -22.88 -10.61 -2.49
CA GLN A 97 -22.21 -11.58 -1.62
C GLN A 97 -20.74 -11.23 -1.53
N VAL A 98 -20.22 -11.20 -0.31
CA VAL A 98 -18.80 -11.04 -0.03
C VAL A 98 -18.40 -12.09 0.99
N ALA A 99 -17.23 -12.69 0.82
CA ALA A 99 -16.66 -13.65 1.75
C ALA A 99 -15.18 -13.30 1.98
N VAL A 100 -14.74 -13.35 3.23
CA VAL A 100 -13.32 -13.29 3.60
C VAL A 100 -12.93 -14.67 4.08
N THR A 101 -11.87 -15.23 3.52
CA THR A 101 -11.44 -16.60 3.80
C THR A 101 -9.93 -16.69 3.89
N ASN A 102 -9.44 -17.36 4.92
CA ASN A 102 -8.04 -17.78 4.99
C ASN A 102 -7.77 -18.88 3.94
N TYR A 103 -6.62 -18.84 3.29
CA TYR A 103 -6.21 -19.87 2.34
C TYR A 103 -4.80 -20.38 2.64
N ASN A 104 -4.56 -21.62 2.23
CA ASN A 104 -3.27 -22.28 2.35
C ASN A 104 -2.56 -22.32 1.01
N ASN A 105 -1.22 -22.34 1.03
CA ASN A 105 -0.41 -22.67 -0.13
C ASN A 105 -0.50 -24.18 -0.46
N ASP A 106 0.17 -24.59 -1.54
CA ASP A 106 0.20 -25.98 -2.00
C ASP A 106 0.81 -26.97 -0.98
N LEU A 107 1.57 -26.46 0.00
CA LEU A 107 2.15 -27.25 1.09
C LEU A 107 1.19 -27.37 2.30
N GLY A 108 -0.01 -26.78 2.22
CA GLY A 108 -1.01 -26.80 3.28
C GLY A 108 -0.72 -25.83 4.43
N HIS A 109 0.25 -24.92 4.26
CA HIS A 109 0.52 -23.87 5.25
C HIS A 109 -0.32 -22.64 4.94
N HIS A 110 -0.79 -21.94 5.98
CA HIS A 110 -1.48 -20.67 5.83
C HIS A 110 -0.63 -19.70 5.01
N ALA A 111 -1.23 -19.13 3.97
CA ALA A 111 -0.56 -18.28 2.99
C ALA A 111 -1.14 -16.85 2.96
N GLY A 112 -2.36 -16.67 3.46
CA GLY A 112 -2.96 -15.35 3.62
C GLY A 112 -4.47 -15.38 3.54
N VAL A 113 -5.03 -14.26 3.09
CA VAL A 113 -6.48 -14.02 3.06
C VAL A 113 -6.94 -13.73 1.64
N ARG A 114 -8.07 -14.32 1.27
CA ARG A 114 -8.79 -14.01 0.04
C ARG A 114 -10.14 -13.39 0.36
N ILE A 115 -10.41 -12.24 -0.23
CA ILE A 115 -11.74 -11.60 -0.22
C ILE A 115 -12.38 -11.88 -1.57
N THR A 116 -13.55 -12.51 -1.56
CA THR A 116 -14.30 -12.84 -2.77
C THR A 116 -15.61 -12.06 -2.79
N TYR A 117 -15.80 -11.26 -3.82
CA TYR A 117 -17.07 -10.63 -4.17
C TYR A 117 -17.76 -11.48 -5.23
N GLY A 118 -19.00 -11.90 -5.00
CA GLY A 118 -19.78 -12.68 -5.96
C GLY A 118 -19.37 -14.15 -6.01
N LEU A 119 -19.28 -14.69 -7.23
CA LEU A 119 -18.89 -16.09 -7.44
C LEU A 119 -17.36 -16.23 -7.45
N ALA A 120 -16.87 -17.32 -6.85
CA ALA A 120 -15.45 -17.68 -6.85
C ALA A 120 -15.06 -18.46 -8.11
N SER A 121 -13.75 -18.52 -8.37
CA SER A 121 -13.18 -19.41 -9.39
C SER A 121 -13.60 -20.87 -9.19
N GLY A 122 -13.83 -21.59 -10.29
CA GLY A 122 -14.36 -22.95 -10.31
C GLY A 122 -15.89 -23.07 -10.19
N ALA A 123 -16.61 -22.01 -9.81
CA ALA A 123 -18.06 -22.02 -9.80
C ALA A 123 -18.65 -22.02 -11.23
N THR A 124 -19.89 -22.47 -11.37
CA THR A 124 -20.64 -22.37 -12.64
C THR A 124 -21.77 -21.35 -12.46
N PRO A 125 -21.82 -20.26 -13.25
CA PRO A 125 -22.88 -19.26 -13.13
C PRO A 125 -24.25 -19.87 -13.43
N GLY A 126 -25.19 -19.70 -12.49
CA GLY A 126 -26.59 -20.05 -12.72
C GLY A 126 -27.28 -19.07 -13.67
N ALA A 127 -28.48 -19.45 -14.14
CA ALA A 127 -29.34 -18.54 -14.88
C ALA A 127 -29.64 -17.28 -14.04
N GLY A 128 -29.41 -16.10 -14.62
CA GLY A 128 -29.62 -14.82 -13.92
C GLY A 128 -28.50 -14.40 -12.98
N ALA A 129 -27.35 -15.08 -13.00
CA ALA A 129 -26.17 -14.63 -12.26
C ALA A 129 -25.78 -13.20 -12.68
N VAL A 130 -25.52 -12.35 -11.68
CA VAL A 130 -25.12 -10.96 -11.89
C VAL A 130 -23.66 -10.92 -12.34
N PHE A 131 -23.35 -10.07 -13.31
CA PHE A 131 -22.00 -9.93 -13.84
C PHE A 131 -21.67 -8.48 -14.20
N THR A 132 -20.38 -8.20 -14.18
CA THR A 132 -19.76 -7.00 -14.73
C THR A 132 -19.44 -7.27 -16.18
N GLN A 133 -20.07 -6.54 -17.09
CA GLN A 133 -19.76 -6.64 -18.51
C GLN A 133 -18.32 -6.17 -18.78
N ALA A 134 -17.67 -6.75 -19.79
CA ALA A 134 -16.38 -6.27 -20.25
C ALA A 134 -16.52 -4.86 -20.86
N ALA A 135 -15.47 -4.06 -20.71
CA ALA A 135 -15.33 -2.81 -21.44
C ALA A 135 -15.30 -3.10 -22.94
N GLY A 136 -15.99 -2.27 -23.72
CA GLY A 136 -15.98 -2.39 -25.18
C GLY A 136 -14.64 -1.94 -25.78
N PRO A 137 -14.47 -2.02 -27.12
CA PRO A 137 -13.23 -1.64 -27.80
C PRO A 137 -12.81 -0.17 -27.63
N GLY A 138 -13.74 0.71 -27.24
CA GLY A 138 -13.44 2.10 -26.89
C GLY A 138 -12.98 2.31 -25.45
N GLY A 139 -12.83 1.22 -24.69
CA GLY A 139 -12.55 1.23 -23.26
C GLY A 139 -13.68 1.80 -22.41
N PHE A 140 -13.32 2.25 -21.23
CA PHE A 140 -14.20 2.97 -20.32
C PHE A 140 -13.51 4.27 -19.89
N SER A 141 -14.30 5.29 -19.59
CA SER A 141 -13.83 6.53 -18.96
C SER A 141 -14.90 7.03 -18.02
N THR A 142 -14.49 7.55 -16.88
CA THR A 142 -15.39 8.06 -15.84
C THR A 142 -14.85 9.41 -15.33
N PRO A 143 -15.73 10.34 -14.93
CA PRO A 143 -15.32 11.53 -14.17
C PRO A 143 -14.80 11.23 -12.75
N GLY A 144 -14.77 9.95 -12.34
CA GLY A 144 -14.40 9.45 -11.02
C GLY A 144 -15.64 9.03 -10.20
N GLU A 145 -15.52 7.93 -9.44
CA GLU A 145 -16.55 7.29 -8.61
C GLU A 145 -17.81 7.01 -9.44
N SER A 146 -17.75 6.08 -10.40
CA SER A 146 -18.95 5.77 -11.22
C SER A 146 -19.37 4.32 -11.18
N CYS A 147 -18.64 3.50 -10.42
CA CYS A 147 -18.77 2.05 -10.43
C CYS A 147 -19.57 1.53 -9.24
N TRP A 148 -20.34 2.39 -8.55
CA TRP A 148 -21.14 2.03 -7.38
C TRP A 148 -22.41 2.90 -7.23
N PRO A 149 -23.42 2.43 -6.48
CA PRO A 149 -24.75 3.06 -6.47
C PRO A 149 -24.81 4.45 -5.85
N GLY A 150 -23.90 4.79 -4.93
CA GLY A 150 -23.90 6.10 -4.28
C GLY A 150 -23.34 7.23 -5.13
N ALA A 151 -22.63 6.91 -6.22
CA ALA A 151 -22.03 7.93 -7.07
C ALA A 151 -22.63 8.00 -8.48
N ASN A 152 -23.20 6.90 -8.99
CA ASN A 152 -23.96 6.91 -10.25
C ASN A 152 -25.18 5.99 -10.15
N ARG A 153 -26.39 6.50 -10.38
CA ARG A 153 -27.63 5.68 -10.32
C ARG A 153 -27.66 4.55 -11.36
N ASN A 154 -26.97 4.73 -12.49
CA ASN A 154 -26.90 3.76 -13.59
C ASN A 154 -25.56 3.00 -13.62
N TRP A 155 -24.83 2.96 -12.50
CA TRP A 155 -23.51 2.34 -12.39
C TRP A 155 -23.46 0.88 -12.85
N THR A 156 -24.55 0.12 -12.73
CA THR A 156 -24.60 -1.29 -13.17
C THR A 156 -24.38 -1.44 -14.68
N ALA A 157 -24.68 -0.40 -15.46
CA ALA A 157 -24.41 -0.33 -16.90
C ALA A 157 -22.96 0.06 -17.24
N ASN A 158 -22.10 0.27 -16.25
CA ASN A 158 -20.67 0.50 -16.46
C ASN A 158 -19.89 -0.83 -16.38
N PRO A 159 -18.79 -0.98 -17.14
CA PRO A 159 -17.95 -2.18 -17.12
C PRO A 159 -16.99 -2.18 -15.92
N CYS A 160 -17.43 -1.76 -14.74
CA CYS A 160 -16.60 -1.61 -13.56
C CYS A 160 -17.39 -1.82 -12.26
N ASP A 161 -16.70 -2.12 -11.17
CA ASP A 161 -17.21 -2.19 -9.80
C ASP A 161 -16.28 -1.44 -8.83
N HIS A 162 -16.81 -1.20 -7.63
CA HIS A 162 -16.14 -0.50 -6.55
C HIS A 162 -15.87 -1.40 -5.35
N PHE A 163 -14.62 -1.47 -4.92
CA PHE A 163 -14.15 -2.37 -3.88
C PHE A 163 -13.45 -1.58 -2.78
N GLY A 164 -13.36 -2.20 -1.59
CA GLY A 164 -12.64 -1.58 -0.50
C GLY A 164 -12.20 -2.59 0.54
N VAL A 165 -10.96 -2.46 0.99
CA VAL A 165 -10.34 -3.33 1.98
C VAL A 165 -9.40 -2.55 2.89
N SER A 166 -9.43 -2.90 4.17
CA SER A 166 -8.46 -2.46 5.16
C SER A 166 -7.83 -3.63 5.89
N THR A 167 -6.52 -3.56 6.04
CA THR A 167 -5.70 -4.53 6.78
C THR A 167 -4.98 -3.84 7.92
N THR A 168 -4.60 -4.55 8.99
CA THR A 168 -3.58 -4.07 9.91
C THR A 168 -2.19 -4.49 9.38
N GLY A 169 -1.28 -3.53 9.32
CA GLY A 169 0.06 -3.76 8.78
C GLY A 169 0.14 -3.76 7.24
N ASN A 170 1.34 -4.04 6.75
CA ASN A 170 1.63 -4.25 5.34
C ASN A 170 1.64 -5.74 5.04
N VAL A 171 0.96 -6.15 3.97
CA VAL A 171 0.99 -7.52 3.43
C VAL A 171 2.18 -7.68 2.47
N LEU A 172 2.59 -8.92 2.18
CA LEU A 172 3.73 -9.17 1.29
C LEU A 172 3.37 -8.97 -0.18
N THR A 173 2.16 -9.35 -0.59
CA THR A 173 1.69 -9.15 -1.97
C THR A 173 0.16 -8.98 -1.99
N THR A 174 -0.31 -8.09 -2.84
CA THR A 174 -1.74 -7.91 -3.13
C THR A 174 -2.00 -8.17 -4.60
N ARG A 175 -2.94 -9.07 -4.91
CA ARG A 175 -3.39 -9.34 -6.28
C ARG A 175 -4.89 -9.11 -6.40
N TYR A 176 -5.29 -8.53 -7.51
CA TYR A 176 -6.68 -8.30 -7.87
C TYR A 176 -7.02 -9.14 -9.09
N SER A 177 -8.12 -9.87 -9.04
CA SER A 177 -8.59 -10.68 -10.17
C SER A 177 -10.09 -10.53 -10.39
N TRP A 178 -10.49 -10.39 -11.65
CA TRP A 178 -11.87 -10.66 -12.03
C TRP A 178 -12.09 -12.17 -12.10
N VAL A 179 -13.27 -12.62 -11.66
CA VAL A 179 -13.69 -14.01 -11.82
C VAL A 179 -14.55 -14.09 -13.07
N VAL A 180 -13.99 -14.58 -14.17
CA VAL A 180 -14.55 -14.48 -15.51
C VAL A 180 -15.06 -15.81 -16.04
N GLN A 181 -16.03 -15.75 -16.95
CA GLN A 181 -16.37 -16.89 -17.80
C GLN A 181 -15.61 -16.80 -19.12
N ALA A 182 -14.38 -17.33 -19.14
CA ALA A 182 -13.52 -17.32 -20.33
C ALA A 182 -14.09 -18.20 -21.46
N THR A 183 -14.65 -19.36 -21.09
CA THR A 183 -15.34 -20.28 -22.02
C THR A 183 -16.85 -20.21 -21.79
N PRO A 184 -17.67 -19.94 -22.83
CA PRO A 184 -19.13 -19.91 -22.67
C PRO A 184 -19.69 -21.20 -22.06
N GLY A 185 -20.41 -21.07 -20.93
CA GLY A 185 -20.96 -22.21 -20.18
C GLY A 185 -19.93 -23.03 -19.39
N GLY A 186 -18.65 -22.67 -19.44
CA GLY A 186 -17.60 -23.27 -18.64
C GLY A 186 -17.59 -22.78 -17.20
N ALA A 187 -16.73 -23.40 -16.39
CA ALA A 187 -16.42 -22.94 -15.04
C ALA A 187 -15.78 -21.56 -15.08
N LEU A 188 -15.96 -20.81 -14.00
CA LEU A 188 -15.32 -19.52 -13.83
C LEU A 188 -13.82 -19.67 -13.55
N GLU A 189 -13.04 -18.70 -14.02
CA GLU A 189 -11.60 -18.66 -13.87
C GLU A 189 -11.18 -17.28 -13.36
N SER A 190 -10.15 -17.22 -12.51
CA SER A 190 -9.57 -15.96 -12.06
C SER A 190 -8.68 -15.39 -13.16
N GLN A 191 -8.91 -14.14 -13.55
CA GLN A 191 -8.08 -13.40 -14.49
C GLN A 191 -7.63 -12.09 -13.84
N LEU A 192 -6.33 -11.84 -13.84
CA LEU A 192 -5.72 -10.68 -13.19
C LEU A 192 -6.35 -9.38 -13.71
N ALA A 193 -6.77 -8.53 -12.79
CA ALA A 193 -7.28 -7.22 -13.09
C ALA A 193 -6.10 -6.29 -13.42
N ALA A 194 -6.25 -5.45 -14.44
CA ALA A 194 -5.16 -4.57 -14.89
C ALA A 194 -4.84 -3.38 -13.95
N ILE A 195 -5.53 -3.26 -12.81
CA ILE A 195 -5.29 -2.19 -11.83
C ILE A 195 -4.17 -2.56 -10.84
N PRO A 196 -3.10 -1.75 -10.71
CA PRO A 196 -2.02 -1.92 -9.73
C PRO A 196 -2.49 -1.88 -8.28
N ALA A 197 -1.78 -2.54 -7.36
CA ALA A 197 -2.02 -2.39 -5.91
C ALA A 197 -1.14 -1.27 -5.34
N VAL A 198 -1.73 -0.38 -4.55
CA VAL A 198 -0.98 0.65 -3.81
C VAL A 198 -0.70 0.15 -2.40
N VAL A 199 0.59 0.07 -2.04
CA VAL A 199 1.06 -0.37 -0.73
C VAL A 199 1.96 0.70 -0.12
N TYR A 200 1.73 1.10 1.12
CA TYR A 200 2.62 2.04 1.80
C TYR A 200 3.63 1.28 2.65
N GLN A 201 4.93 1.53 2.45
CA GLN A 201 6.00 0.88 3.20
C GLN A 201 6.71 1.88 4.11
N VAL A 202 7.03 1.45 5.33
CA VAL A 202 7.92 2.19 6.23
C VAL A 202 9.27 1.49 6.19
N PRO A 203 10.35 2.16 5.73
CA PRO A 203 11.68 1.58 5.83
C PRO A 203 12.01 1.27 7.30
N ALA A 204 12.55 0.08 7.57
CA ALA A 204 12.96 -0.28 8.92
C ALA A 204 13.97 0.75 9.46
N ALA A 205 13.68 1.34 10.63
CA ALA A 205 14.65 2.22 11.28
C ALA A 205 15.89 1.42 11.67
N ALA A 206 17.08 1.86 11.24
CA ALA A 206 18.31 1.25 11.73
C ALA A 206 18.41 1.43 13.26
N PRO A 207 18.98 0.46 14.00
CA PRO A 207 19.08 0.55 15.45
C PRO A 207 19.72 1.89 15.90
N GLY A 208 18.99 2.68 16.69
CA GLY A 208 19.42 3.98 17.18
C GLY A 208 19.25 5.16 16.21
N GLN A 209 18.62 4.96 15.05
CA GLN A 209 18.23 6.04 14.13
C GLN A 209 16.76 6.43 14.34
N PRO A 210 16.37 7.69 14.05
CA PRO A 210 14.97 8.10 14.05
C PRO A 210 14.17 7.32 13.01
N ALA A 211 12.84 7.25 13.22
CA ALA A 211 11.92 6.65 12.27
C ALA A 211 12.11 7.26 10.87
N GLN A 212 12.10 6.40 9.86
CA GLN A 212 12.24 6.81 8.47
C GLN A 212 10.87 7.30 7.94
N PRO A 213 10.85 8.25 6.98
CA PRO A 213 9.61 8.71 6.35
C PRO A 213 8.85 7.58 5.66
N VAL A 214 7.53 7.70 5.57
CA VAL A 214 6.68 6.70 4.91
C VAL A 214 6.90 6.78 3.40
N VAL A 215 7.19 5.66 2.75
CA VAL A 215 7.36 5.57 1.29
C VAL A 215 6.13 4.90 0.69
N ALA A 216 5.47 5.54 -0.26
CA ALA A 216 4.44 4.87 -1.05
C ALA A 216 5.11 3.98 -2.10
N ARG A 217 4.80 2.68 -2.04
CA ARG A 217 5.21 1.68 -3.02
C ARG A 217 4.00 1.26 -3.84
N ILE A 218 3.93 1.72 -5.08
CA ILE A 218 2.89 1.25 -6.00
C ILE A 218 3.42 0.00 -6.70
N GLU A 219 2.76 -1.14 -6.49
CA GLU A 219 3.16 -2.41 -7.09
C GLU A 219 2.53 -2.57 -8.47
N ALA A 220 3.36 -2.68 -9.50
CA ALA A 220 2.89 -2.97 -10.85
C ALA A 220 2.14 -4.31 -10.88
N VAL A 221 1.04 -4.37 -11.64
CA VAL A 221 0.28 -5.61 -11.81
C VAL A 221 1.15 -6.67 -12.47
N GLU A 222 1.16 -7.87 -11.89
CA GLU A 222 1.58 -9.08 -12.60
C GLU A 222 0.45 -9.42 -13.59
N VAL A 223 0.50 -8.92 -14.83
CA VAL A 223 -0.64 -9.02 -15.76
C VAL A 223 -0.72 -10.40 -16.45
N GLU A 224 0.35 -11.19 -16.44
CA GLU A 224 0.46 -12.35 -17.33
C GLU A 224 0.75 -13.65 -16.57
N PRO A 225 -0.24 -14.56 -16.44
CA PRO A 225 -0.03 -15.87 -15.82
C PRO A 225 0.92 -16.79 -16.61
N ALA A 226 1.13 -16.51 -17.90
CA ALA A 226 2.07 -17.23 -18.77
C ALA A 226 3.44 -16.54 -18.89
N ARG A 227 3.72 -15.55 -18.04
CA ARG A 227 4.96 -14.79 -18.12
C ARG A 227 6.15 -15.71 -17.90
N ILE A 228 7.08 -15.69 -18.86
CA ILE A 228 8.45 -16.12 -18.57
C ILE A 228 8.95 -15.17 -17.50
N ASP A 229 9.16 -15.66 -16.27
CA ASP A 229 9.61 -14.89 -15.11
C ASP A 229 10.85 -14.00 -15.39
N ARG A 230 11.55 -14.26 -16.50
CA ARG A 230 12.70 -13.51 -17.02
C ARG A 230 12.35 -12.24 -17.84
N ASN A 231 11.09 -11.98 -18.20
CA ASN A 231 10.68 -10.81 -19.01
C ASN A 231 10.10 -9.70 -18.15
N TRP A 232 10.00 -8.46 -18.64
CA TRP A 232 9.25 -7.39 -18.00
C TRP A 232 7.74 -7.62 -18.11
N GLY A 233 6.97 -7.17 -17.11
CA GLY A 233 5.50 -7.24 -17.09
C GLY A 233 4.85 -6.19 -17.98
N THR A 234 3.52 -6.14 -18.03
CA THR A 234 2.80 -5.11 -18.78
C THR A 234 2.95 -3.75 -18.11
N ALA A 235 3.23 -2.72 -18.90
CA ALA A 235 3.37 -1.36 -18.40
C ALA A 235 2.01 -0.68 -18.20
N VAL A 236 1.92 0.16 -17.17
CA VAL A 236 0.71 0.90 -16.78
C VAL A 236 1.11 2.33 -16.43
N TRP A 237 0.38 3.31 -16.93
CA TRP A 237 0.55 4.69 -16.49
C TRP A 237 -0.18 4.94 -15.17
N VAL A 238 0.46 5.63 -14.24
CA VAL A 238 -0.15 6.13 -13.01
C VAL A 238 -0.10 7.65 -12.95
N LYS A 239 -1.21 8.26 -12.54
CA LYS A 239 -1.34 9.69 -12.25
C LYS A 239 -1.65 9.86 -10.76
N THR A 240 -0.82 10.63 -10.04
CA THR A 240 -0.95 10.83 -8.59
C THR A 240 -1.53 12.21 -8.27
N PHE A 241 -2.55 12.21 -7.41
CA PHE A 241 -3.20 13.41 -6.90
C PHE A 241 -2.69 13.81 -5.51
N THR A 242 -3.09 15.00 -5.07
CA THR A 242 -2.64 15.61 -3.82
C THR A 242 -2.84 14.71 -2.62
N THR A 243 -1.80 14.59 -1.80
CA THR A 243 -1.88 14.01 -0.46
C THR A 243 -2.64 14.92 0.48
N ILE A 244 -3.56 14.33 1.22
CA ILE A 244 -4.24 14.99 2.33
C ILE A 244 -3.74 14.33 3.61
N THR A 245 -3.11 15.10 4.48
CA THR A 245 -2.69 14.64 5.80
C THR A 245 -3.74 14.95 6.86
N LYS A 246 -3.83 14.11 7.88
CA LYS A 246 -4.74 14.28 9.01
C LYS A 246 -4.01 14.02 10.33
N ASN A 247 -4.56 14.58 11.40
CA ASN A 247 -4.06 14.43 12.77
C ASN A 247 -4.82 13.35 13.58
N HIS A 248 -5.62 12.52 12.91
CA HIS A 248 -6.42 11.44 13.48
C HIS A 248 -6.44 10.25 12.51
N ASP A 249 -6.85 9.09 13.00
CA ASP A 249 -6.98 7.89 12.17
C ASP A 249 -8.15 8.02 11.18
N ILE A 250 -7.98 7.43 10.01
CA ILE A 250 -9.00 7.33 8.96
C ILE A 250 -9.49 5.88 8.80
N ASP A 251 -10.74 5.73 8.36
CA ASP A 251 -11.36 4.46 7.96
C ASP A 251 -11.76 4.47 6.48
N LEU A 252 -12.22 3.33 5.94
CA LEU A 252 -12.60 3.21 4.52
C LEU A 252 -13.60 4.27 4.04
N GLY A 253 -14.41 4.81 4.93
CA GLY A 253 -15.35 5.90 4.67
C GLY A 253 -14.70 7.21 4.32
N ASN A 254 -13.58 7.52 4.97
CA ASN A 254 -12.84 8.74 4.67
C ASN A 254 -12.28 8.73 3.24
N LEU A 255 -12.14 7.55 2.64
CA LEU A 255 -11.67 7.41 1.25
C LEU A 255 -12.81 7.55 0.21
N LEU A 256 -14.06 7.75 0.63
CA LEU A 256 -15.17 8.00 -0.31
C LEU A 256 -15.15 9.45 -0.79
N VAL A 257 -15.65 9.68 -2.01
CA VAL A 257 -15.93 11.03 -2.54
C VAL A 257 -17.43 11.29 -2.48
N GLY A 258 -17.82 12.52 -2.17
CA GLY A 258 -19.21 12.96 -2.05
C GLY A 258 -19.66 13.19 -0.61
N GLU A 259 -20.98 13.22 -0.41
CA GLU A 259 -21.63 13.62 0.86
C GLU A 259 -21.20 12.79 2.08
N ASN A 260 -20.85 11.52 1.87
CA ASN A 260 -20.43 10.59 2.92
C ASN A 260 -18.90 10.44 3.01
N GLY A 261 -18.15 11.25 2.27
CA GLY A 261 -16.70 11.21 2.16
C GLY A 261 -15.99 12.25 3.01
N ASP A 262 -14.65 12.23 2.98
CA ASP A 262 -13.85 13.22 3.69
C ASP A 262 -13.95 14.63 3.02
N PRO A 263 -14.27 15.70 3.77
CA PRO A 263 -14.37 17.04 3.23
C PRO A 263 -13.09 17.57 2.56
N ASP A 264 -11.91 17.26 3.09
CA ASP A 264 -10.64 17.71 2.52
C ASP A 264 -10.32 16.93 1.24
N LEU A 265 -10.67 15.63 1.20
CA LEU A 265 -10.64 14.84 -0.03
C LEU A 265 -11.53 15.45 -1.12
N ASN A 266 -12.78 15.76 -0.78
CA ASN A 266 -13.72 16.39 -1.70
C ASN A 266 -13.21 17.75 -2.22
N ALA A 267 -12.63 18.57 -1.34
CA ALA A 267 -12.08 19.87 -1.72
C ALA A 267 -10.85 19.76 -2.65
N ASN A 268 -10.06 18.70 -2.52
CA ASN A 268 -8.80 18.52 -3.25
C ASN A 268 -8.87 17.48 -4.36
N ILE A 269 -10.05 16.92 -4.66
CA ILE A 269 -10.19 15.76 -5.55
C ILE A 269 -9.56 15.97 -6.94
N LYS A 270 -9.54 17.20 -7.47
CA LYS A 270 -8.99 17.53 -8.81
C LYS A 270 -7.53 17.97 -8.79
N LYS A 271 -6.89 18.11 -7.63
CA LYS A 271 -5.56 18.69 -7.51
C LYS A 271 -4.48 17.62 -7.72
N VAL A 272 -3.70 17.78 -8.78
CA VAL A 272 -2.63 16.84 -9.18
C VAL A 272 -1.32 17.21 -8.46
N GLU A 273 -0.60 16.19 -7.99
CA GLU A 273 0.70 16.36 -7.32
C GLU A 273 1.85 15.78 -8.16
N ILE A 274 1.64 14.63 -8.80
CA ILE A 274 2.57 14.03 -9.76
C ILE A 274 1.78 13.69 -11.03
N GLU A 275 2.23 14.22 -12.18
CA GLU A 275 1.41 14.19 -13.39
C GLU A 275 1.34 12.79 -14.03
N TRP A 276 2.47 12.12 -14.25
CA TRP A 276 2.53 10.79 -14.86
C TRP A 276 3.82 10.05 -14.50
N ASN A 277 3.70 8.80 -14.08
CA ASN A 277 4.80 7.84 -13.95
C ASN A 277 4.43 6.50 -14.63
N LEU A 278 5.42 5.76 -15.10
CA LEU A 278 5.21 4.46 -15.73
C LEU A 278 5.53 3.30 -14.78
N LEU A 279 4.54 2.48 -14.46
CA LEU A 279 4.67 1.24 -13.70
C LEU A 279 4.96 0.05 -14.62
N GLN A 280 5.97 -0.76 -14.32
CA GLN A 280 6.21 -2.02 -15.01
C GLN A 280 6.88 -3.03 -14.07
N ASN A 281 6.40 -4.28 -14.02
CA ASN A 281 6.98 -5.30 -13.15
C ASN A 281 8.31 -5.83 -13.74
N ARG A 282 9.35 -5.93 -12.91
CA ARG A 282 10.67 -6.43 -13.33
C ARG A 282 10.73 -7.97 -13.43
N PRO A 283 11.62 -8.53 -14.27
CA PRO A 283 11.94 -9.96 -14.25
C PRO A 283 12.34 -10.48 -12.85
N LYS A 284 11.86 -11.66 -12.43
CA LYS A 284 12.40 -12.43 -11.30
C LYS A 284 13.69 -13.11 -11.79
N SER A 285 14.87 -12.68 -11.32
CA SER A 285 16.15 -13.26 -11.74
C SER A 285 16.54 -14.48 -10.89
N PRO A 286 16.90 -15.63 -11.48
CA PRO A 286 17.64 -16.68 -10.76
C PRO A 286 19.16 -16.67 -11.02
N ASP A 287 19.67 -15.93 -12.01
CA ASP A 287 21.05 -16.08 -12.48
C ASP A 287 21.73 -14.74 -12.72
N GLY A 288 22.75 -14.44 -11.92
CA GLY A 288 23.99 -13.78 -12.34
C GLY A 288 23.94 -12.34 -12.85
N ASP A 289 24.57 -11.48 -12.05
CA ASP A 289 24.96 -10.09 -12.26
C ASP A 289 23.81 -9.07 -12.35
N GLU A 290 23.84 -8.19 -11.35
CA GLU A 290 22.83 -7.23 -10.92
C GLU A 290 21.92 -6.73 -12.06
N PRO A 291 20.58 -6.84 -11.93
CA PRO A 291 19.74 -5.84 -12.57
C PRO A 291 20.19 -4.51 -11.96
N ASP A 292 20.86 -3.71 -12.79
CA ASP A 292 21.19 -2.30 -12.58
C ASP A 292 20.23 -1.67 -11.58
N GLY A 293 20.67 -1.61 -10.31
CA GLY A 293 19.84 -1.43 -9.13
C GLY A 293 19.23 -0.04 -8.95
N VAL A 294 18.91 0.63 -10.05
CA VAL A 294 18.33 1.98 -10.09
C VAL A 294 17.19 2.08 -11.11
N ASP A 295 17.04 1.14 -12.05
CA ASP A 295 16.17 1.32 -13.21
C ASP A 295 14.98 0.31 -13.20
N ALA A 296 13.77 0.86 -13.12
CA ALA A 296 12.47 0.20 -13.31
C ALA A 296 11.89 -0.73 -12.24
N ASP A 297 11.57 -0.17 -11.06
CA ASP A 297 10.39 -0.55 -10.26
C ASP A 297 9.35 0.62 -10.27
N GLU A 298 9.11 1.19 -11.46
CA GLU A 298 9.10 2.64 -11.69
C GLU A 298 7.83 3.47 -11.38
N ALA A 299 7.17 3.19 -10.25
CA ALA A 299 6.63 4.28 -9.45
C ALA A 299 6.86 4.01 -7.96
N GLN A 300 8.10 4.25 -7.54
CA GLN A 300 8.36 4.63 -6.16
C GLN A 300 8.11 6.13 -6.07
N GLU A 301 7.17 6.53 -5.23
CA GLU A 301 7.01 7.95 -4.94
C GLU A 301 8.12 8.41 -4.00
N ASP A 302 8.45 9.69 -4.05
CA ASP A 302 9.31 10.30 -3.05
C ASP A 302 8.77 10.01 -1.65
N ALA A 303 9.68 9.78 -0.71
CA ALA A 303 9.30 9.52 0.68
C ALA A 303 8.44 10.66 1.23
N LEU A 304 7.23 10.32 1.68
CA LEU A 304 6.31 11.24 2.32
C LEU A 304 6.80 11.51 3.75
N LYS A 305 7.32 12.71 3.97
CA LYS A 305 7.67 13.19 5.31
C LYS A 305 6.39 13.60 6.02
N LEU A 306 5.98 12.78 6.98
CA LEU A 306 4.94 13.12 7.93
C LEU A 306 5.56 13.99 9.03
N ASP A 307 4.88 15.07 9.39
CA ASP A 307 5.26 15.85 10.57
C ASP A 307 4.76 15.16 11.86
N ASP A 308 5.25 15.60 13.01
CA ASP A 308 4.90 15.05 14.33
C ASP A 308 3.39 15.14 14.66
N ASN A 309 2.62 15.94 13.89
CA ASN A 309 1.17 16.09 14.08
C ASN A 309 0.35 15.27 13.08
N THR A 310 1.00 14.58 12.14
CA THR A 310 0.36 13.80 11.10
C THR A 310 0.25 12.35 11.53
N LYS A 311 -0.99 11.90 11.72
CA LYS A 311 -1.33 10.52 12.07
C LYS A 311 -1.81 9.70 10.90
N SER A 312 -2.27 10.32 9.82
CA SER A 312 -2.71 9.57 8.66
C SER A 312 -2.65 10.42 7.40
N PHE A 313 -2.77 9.77 6.25
CA PHE A 313 -2.94 10.46 4.99
C PHE A 313 -3.84 9.69 4.02
N ILE A 314 -4.40 10.44 3.07
CA ILE A 314 -5.20 9.95 1.96
C ILE A 314 -4.53 10.42 0.67
N ARG A 315 -4.37 9.52 -0.30
CA ARG A 315 -3.86 9.84 -1.63
C ARG A 315 -4.67 9.13 -2.71
N ARG A 316 -4.86 9.80 -3.84
CA ARG A 316 -5.61 9.28 -4.99
C ARG A 316 -4.67 9.01 -6.16
N TYR A 317 -4.92 7.90 -6.85
CA TYR A 317 -4.21 7.41 -8.01
C TYR A 317 -5.20 7.07 -9.12
N GLU A 318 -4.90 7.44 -10.35
CA GLU A 318 -5.59 6.94 -11.54
C GLU A 318 -4.63 6.12 -12.39
N PHE A 319 -5.14 5.03 -12.95
CA PHE A 319 -4.35 4.09 -13.75
C PHE A 319 -4.88 4.01 -15.17
N TYR A 320 -3.95 3.96 -16.12
CA TYR A 320 -4.25 3.94 -17.55
C TYR A 320 -3.34 2.95 -18.27
N GLU A 321 -3.83 2.36 -19.35
CA GLU A 321 -3.04 1.48 -20.21
C GLU A 321 -1.84 2.22 -20.80
N TYR A 322 -0.70 1.55 -20.88
CA TYR A 322 0.42 1.99 -21.70
C TYR A 322 0.22 1.52 -23.15
N THR A 323 0.12 2.45 -24.08
CA THR A 323 -0.03 2.18 -25.53
C THR A 323 1.25 2.44 -26.32
N GLY A 324 2.35 2.76 -25.63
CA GLY A 324 3.65 2.88 -26.26
C GLY A 324 4.23 1.53 -26.70
N GLY A 325 5.38 1.57 -27.37
CA GLY A 325 6.06 0.36 -27.83
C GLY A 325 6.89 -0.30 -26.71
N TYR A 326 7.17 -1.59 -26.90
CA TYR A 326 8.07 -2.37 -26.06
C TYR A 326 9.35 -2.73 -26.80
N ASP A 327 10.45 -2.77 -26.07
CA ASP A 327 11.75 -3.23 -26.52
C ASP A 327 11.82 -4.77 -26.41
N ALA A 328 11.69 -5.44 -27.56
CA ALA A 328 11.77 -6.90 -27.64
C ALA A 328 13.16 -7.43 -27.25
N ASP A 329 14.23 -6.66 -27.52
CA ASP A 329 15.61 -7.04 -27.20
C ASP A 329 15.91 -6.88 -25.71
N LYS A 330 15.20 -5.95 -25.02
CA LYS A 330 15.24 -5.77 -23.57
C LYS A 330 14.12 -6.51 -22.84
N LYS A 331 13.79 -7.71 -23.31
CA LYS A 331 12.86 -8.62 -22.63
C LYS A 331 11.49 -7.98 -22.34
N ASN A 332 10.95 -7.23 -23.30
CA ASN A 332 9.65 -6.54 -23.20
C ASN A 332 9.64 -5.30 -22.28
N ARG A 333 10.76 -4.60 -22.12
CA ARG A 333 10.81 -3.32 -21.37
C ARG A 333 10.08 -2.24 -22.16
N ALA A 334 9.27 -1.40 -21.52
CA ALA A 334 8.62 -0.27 -22.18
C ALA A 334 9.66 0.74 -22.72
N PHE A 335 9.40 1.35 -23.88
CA PHE A 335 10.29 2.38 -24.42
C PHE A 335 10.18 3.67 -23.59
N CYS A 336 11.24 3.98 -22.86
CA CYS A 336 11.39 5.19 -22.04
C CYS A 336 12.73 5.85 -22.32
N ASN A 337 12.72 7.18 -22.51
CA ASN A 337 13.97 7.93 -22.73
C ASN A 337 14.79 8.09 -21.45
N ASN A 338 14.15 8.09 -20.27
CA ASN A 338 14.74 8.07 -18.94
C ASN A 338 13.79 7.30 -17.99
N ASP A 339 14.37 6.44 -17.15
CA ASP A 339 13.76 5.61 -16.09
C ASP A 339 12.58 6.32 -15.37
N SER A 340 11.36 5.78 -15.50
CA SER A 340 10.01 6.22 -15.05
C SER A 340 9.38 7.42 -15.76
N LYS A 341 10.18 8.23 -16.46
CA LYS A 341 9.73 9.45 -17.16
C LYS A 341 9.92 9.31 -18.65
N CYS A 342 9.14 8.42 -19.23
CA CYS A 342 9.24 8.07 -20.65
C CYS A 342 8.90 9.27 -21.54
N LEU A 343 7.97 10.13 -21.10
CA LEU A 343 7.45 11.29 -21.83
C LEU A 343 7.06 12.39 -20.83
N LYS A 344 7.48 13.65 -21.06
CA LYS A 344 7.05 14.79 -20.22
C LYS A 344 5.54 15.07 -20.34
N ASP A 345 4.95 14.67 -21.46
CA ASP A 345 3.52 14.69 -21.72
C ASP A 345 3.15 13.40 -22.47
N PRO A 346 2.82 12.31 -21.75
CA PRO A 346 2.47 11.04 -22.38
C PRO A 346 1.13 11.12 -23.11
N THR A 347 0.27 12.08 -22.76
CA THR A 347 -1.04 12.28 -23.41
C THR A 347 -0.89 12.90 -24.79
N GLY A 348 -0.09 13.97 -24.92
CA GLY A 348 0.22 14.59 -26.22
C GLY A 348 1.01 13.67 -27.16
N ALA A 349 1.74 12.71 -26.61
CA ALA A 349 2.49 11.71 -27.35
C ALA A 349 1.66 10.46 -27.73
N GLY A 350 0.41 10.35 -27.30
CA GLY A 350 -0.47 9.22 -27.62
C GLY A 350 -0.07 7.88 -26.99
N ALA A 351 0.70 7.92 -25.90
CA ALA A 351 1.18 6.72 -25.20
C ALA A 351 0.28 6.30 -24.02
N VAL A 352 -0.83 7.02 -23.79
CA VAL A 352 -1.83 6.74 -22.75
C VAL A 352 -3.06 6.13 -23.42
N GLY A 353 -3.44 4.93 -22.98
CA GLY A 353 -4.62 4.20 -23.43
C GLY A 353 -5.81 4.35 -22.50
N HIS A 354 -6.61 3.30 -22.40
CA HIS A 354 -7.88 3.33 -21.67
C HIS A 354 -7.67 3.43 -20.16
N PHE A 355 -8.68 3.97 -19.47
CA PHE A 355 -8.72 4.02 -18.02
C PHE A 355 -8.93 2.61 -17.46
N LEU A 356 -8.04 2.22 -16.54
CA LEU A 356 -8.03 0.91 -15.91
C LEU A 356 -8.75 0.91 -14.56
N GLY A 357 -8.73 2.05 -13.88
CA GLY A 357 -9.30 2.18 -12.56
C GLY A 357 -8.69 3.33 -11.77
N ARG A 358 -9.22 3.52 -10.57
CA ARG A 358 -8.74 4.54 -9.64
C ARG A 358 -8.67 3.95 -8.24
N GLN A 359 -7.59 4.21 -7.53
CA GLN A 359 -7.46 3.96 -6.10
C GLN A 359 -7.46 5.27 -5.33
N ILE A 360 -8.22 5.30 -4.23
CA ILE A 360 -8.02 6.22 -3.13
C ILE A 360 -7.45 5.34 -2.02
N ALA A 361 -6.18 5.54 -1.71
CA ALA A 361 -5.47 4.74 -0.72
C ALA A 361 -5.11 5.59 0.49
N GLY A 362 -5.20 4.99 1.66
CA GLY A 362 -5.00 5.65 2.94
C GLY A 362 -4.05 4.85 3.81
N TYR A 363 -3.46 5.56 4.77
CA TYR A 363 -2.49 5.00 5.70
C TYR A 363 -2.65 5.67 7.06
N ASN A 364 -2.61 4.88 8.13
CA ASN A 364 -2.55 5.37 9.51
C ASN A 364 -1.15 5.08 10.12
N ALA A 365 -0.58 6.06 10.79
CA ALA A 365 0.69 5.98 11.50
C ALA A 365 0.43 5.68 12.99
N LEU A 366 1.01 4.61 13.54
CA LEU A 366 1.15 4.47 15.00
C LEU A 366 2.44 5.08 15.46
N GLU A 367 2.41 5.81 16.58
CA GLU A 367 3.59 5.97 17.41
C GLU A 367 3.85 4.66 18.17
N VAL A 368 4.99 3.99 17.94
CA VAL A 368 5.49 3.01 18.92
C VAL A 368 5.84 3.81 20.17
N ALA A 369 5.30 3.43 21.32
CA ALA A 369 5.82 3.88 22.59
C ALA A 369 7.33 3.63 22.62
N ALA A 370 8.12 4.69 22.83
CA ALA A 370 9.56 4.60 22.68
C ALA A 370 10.15 3.37 23.41
N PRO A 371 11.15 2.68 22.85
CA PRO A 371 11.66 1.44 23.41
C PRO A 371 12.00 1.65 24.88
N VAL A 372 11.27 0.98 25.78
CA VAL A 372 11.54 1.00 27.21
C VAL A 372 12.95 0.41 27.36
N PRO A 373 13.94 1.17 27.87
CA PRO A 373 15.29 0.66 27.96
C PRO A 373 15.28 -0.62 28.80
N GLU A 374 15.90 -1.68 28.28
CA GLU A 374 15.93 -2.95 29.00
C GLU A 374 16.48 -2.74 30.43
N PRO A 375 16.03 -3.53 31.42
CA PRO A 375 16.46 -3.40 32.82
C PRO A 375 18.00 -3.38 32.98
N GLN A 376 18.70 -4.06 32.07
CA GLN A 376 20.16 -4.14 31.99
C GLN A 376 20.81 -2.77 31.72
N THR A 377 20.19 -1.96 30.86
CA THR A 377 20.66 -0.61 30.51
C THR A 377 20.56 0.32 31.72
N TRP A 378 19.48 0.21 32.50
CA TRP A 378 19.33 0.95 33.76
C TRP A 378 20.32 0.49 34.83
N ALA A 379 20.58 -0.82 34.92
CA ALA A 379 21.56 -1.38 35.84
C ALA A 379 22.98 -0.88 35.53
N MET A 380 23.37 -0.83 34.26
CA MET A 380 24.67 -0.32 33.82
C MET A 380 24.81 1.19 34.03
N LEU A 381 23.75 1.97 33.78
CA LEU A 381 23.72 3.40 34.08
C LEU A 381 23.88 3.66 35.59
N ALA A 382 23.13 2.93 36.42
CA ALA A 382 23.21 3.04 37.88
C ALA A 382 24.61 2.65 38.39
N ALA A 383 25.19 1.58 37.86
CA ALA A 383 26.55 1.16 38.19
C ALA A 383 27.59 2.22 37.81
N GLY A 384 27.45 2.85 36.64
CA GLY A 384 28.32 3.94 36.19
C GLY A 384 28.23 5.18 37.09
N LEU A 385 27.01 5.58 37.49
CA LEU A 385 26.79 6.69 38.41
C LEU A 385 27.36 6.42 39.81
N LEU A 386 27.22 5.19 40.31
CA LEU A 386 27.81 4.77 41.58
C LEU A 386 29.34 4.77 41.54
N ALA A 387 29.95 4.32 40.44
CA ALA A 387 31.39 4.36 40.25
C ALA A 387 31.92 5.80 40.24
N LEU A 388 31.25 6.72 39.54
CA LEU A 388 31.59 8.15 39.53
C LEU A 388 31.43 8.78 40.92
N GLY A 389 30.37 8.44 41.65
CA GLY A 389 30.17 8.87 43.04
C GLY A 389 31.25 8.36 43.98
N GLY A 390 31.66 7.10 43.83
CA GLY A 390 32.74 6.47 44.62
C GLY A 390 34.11 7.10 44.36
N LEU A 391 34.45 7.37 43.10
CA LEU A 391 35.70 8.04 42.71
C LEU A 391 35.76 9.48 43.24
N ARG A 392 34.64 10.22 43.17
CA ARG A 392 34.56 11.59 43.69
C ARG A 392 34.66 11.65 45.22
N ARG A 393 34.18 10.62 45.91
CA ARG A 393 34.29 10.48 47.38
C ARG A 393 35.72 10.15 47.81
N ARG A 394 36.44 9.31 47.05
CA ARG A 394 37.87 9.04 47.25
C ARG A 394 38.73 10.28 47.05
N SER A 395 38.46 11.09 46.02
CA SER A 395 39.21 12.34 45.76
C SER A 395 38.99 13.46 46.80
N ARG A 396 38.12 13.26 47.79
CA ARG A 396 37.85 14.20 48.90
C ARG A 396 38.44 13.73 50.24
N GLN A 397 39.02 12.53 50.27
CA GLN A 397 39.64 11.95 51.47
C GLN A 397 41.18 11.96 51.44
N ASP A 398 41.75 12.48 50.36
CA ASP A 398 43.13 12.98 50.27
C ASP A 398 43.07 14.53 50.23
#